data_AF-A0A1I7TXB0-F1
#
_entry.id   AF-A0A1I7TXB0-F1
#
_cell.length_a   1.000
_cell.length_b   1.000
_cell.length_c   1.000
_cell.angle_alpha   90.00
_cell.angle_beta   90.00
_cell.angle_gamma   90.00
#
_symmetry.space_group_name_H-M   'P 1'
#
loop_
_entity.id
_entity.type
_entity.pdbx_description
1 polymer ?
#
loop_
_entity_poly.entity_id
_entity_poly.type
_entity_poly.pdbx_seq_one_letter_code
_entity_poly.pdbx_strand_id
1 'polypeptide(L)'
;MSGNVTPPSSKRLDLQGIRGLAILSVLGFHFYPSYFPNGYLGVDQFFVLSGFLMCMLLTKTENMPVLSAFIHFYSRRFKRILPLYFLIILCSTAALYLFFPETAIAQNQSSAIKALLFVSNRPRTGEEDYFEKLSLAVDLFTHTWSLSVEIQFYFIVPFIFVIGNILNGFFKYGYYCFLGEMKVEIMTK
;
A
#
# COMPACT_ATOMS: atom_id res chain seq x y z
N MET A 1 -34.80 -22.05 23.40
CA MET A 1 -34.32 -21.51 22.10
C MET A 1 -33.01 -20.77 22.35
N SER A 2 -31.86 -21.45 22.20
CA SER A 2 -30.54 -20.83 22.34
C SER A 2 -30.20 -20.12 21.02
N GLY A 3 -30.33 -18.80 21.00
CA GLY A 3 -29.90 -17.99 19.87
C GLY A 3 -28.38 -18.02 19.78
N ASN A 4 -27.84 -18.63 18.73
CA ASN A 4 -26.43 -18.52 18.39
C ASN A 4 -26.13 -17.05 18.02
N VAL A 5 -25.76 -16.25 19.02
CA VAL A 5 -25.17 -14.94 18.80
C VAL A 5 -23.78 -15.19 18.21
N THR A 6 -23.69 -15.12 16.88
CA THR A 6 -22.38 -15.10 16.22
C THR A 6 -21.63 -13.88 16.75
N PRO A 7 -20.43 -14.02 17.31
CA PRO A 7 -19.69 -12.87 17.78
C PRO A 7 -19.48 -11.91 16.60
N PRO A 8 -19.65 -10.59 16.80
CA PRO A 8 -19.41 -9.63 15.73
C PRO A 8 -18.00 -9.89 15.18
N SER A 9 -17.86 -9.89 13.85
CA SER A 9 -16.57 -10.06 13.17
C SER A 9 -15.56 -9.06 13.74
N SER A 10 -14.76 -9.51 14.72
CA SER A 10 -13.80 -8.70 15.43
C SER A 10 -12.82 -8.12 14.42
N LYS A 11 -12.69 -6.78 14.40
CA LYS A 11 -11.60 -6.16 13.65
C LYS A 11 -10.30 -6.71 14.22
N ARG A 12 -9.41 -7.19 13.35
CA ARG A 12 -8.07 -7.65 13.72
C ARG A 12 -7.20 -6.47 14.14
N LEU A 13 -7.41 -6.02 15.37
CA LEU A 13 -6.68 -4.90 15.98
C LEU A 13 -5.22 -5.26 16.23
N ASP A 14 -4.96 -6.53 16.54
CA ASP A 14 -3.64 -7.15 16.59
C ASP A 14 -2.82 -6.84 15.32
N LEU A 15 -3.37 -7.16 14.15
CA LEU A 15 -2.68 -6.93 12.87
C LEU A 15 -2.56 -5.45 12.51
N GLN A 16 -3.51 -4.62 12.94
CA GLN A 16 -3.41 -3.17 12.78
C GLN A 16 -2.33 -2.57 13.68
N GLY A 17 -2.18 -3.06 14.90
CA GLY A 17 -1.12 -2.67 15.83
C GLY A 17 0.26 -3.01 15.28
N ILE A 18 0.43 -4.22 14.74
CA ILE A 18 1.70 -4.62 14.11
C ILE A 18 2.02 -3.74 12.88
N ARG A 19 1.03 -3.38 12.06
CA ARG A 19 1.23 -2.41 10.97
C ARG A 19 1.63 -1.03 11.49
N GLY A 20 1.05 -0.59 12.61
CA GLY A 20 1.44 0.64 13.30
C GLY A 20 2.90 0.61 13.75
N LEU A 21 3.34 -0.50 14.37
CA LEU A 21 4.74 -0.70 14.75
C LEU A 21 5.68 -0.68 13.54
N ALA A 22 5.27 -1.28 12.42
CA ALA A 22 6.03 -1.25 11.18
C ALA A 22 6.22 0.19 10.68
N ILE A 23 5.17 1.02 10.71
CA ILE A 23 5.26 2.46 10.37
C ILE A 23 6.19 3.19 11.34
N LEU A 24 6.07 2.95 12.65
CA LEU A 24 6.94 3.59 13.65
C LEU A 24 8.41 3.22 13.44
N SER A 25 8.71 1.99 13.05
CA SER A 25 10.05 1.55 12.70
C SER A 25 10.61 2.34 11.50
N VAL A 26 9.79 2.53 10.46
CA VAL A 26 10.16 3.35 9.29
C VAL A 26 10.39 4.80 9.69
N LEU A 27 9.52 5.40 10.51
CA LEU A 27 9.72 6.76 11.00
C LEU A 27 11.00 6.87 11.83
N GLY A 28 11.28 5.88 12.70
CA GLY A 28 12.52 5.81 13.46
C GLY A 28 13.75 5.80 12.58
N PHE A 29 13.74 5.02 11.49
CA PHE A 29 14.82 5.02 10.50
C PHE A 29 15.02 6.39 9.85
N HIS A 30 13.93 7.13 9.57
CA HIS A 30 14.04 8.44 8.92
C HIS A 30 14.55 9.54 9.88
N PHE A 31 14.05 9.58 11.11
CA PHE A 31 14.42 10.62 12.07
C PHE A 31 15.71 10.31 12.84
N TYR A 32 16.00 9.03 13.07
CA TYR A 32 17.10 8.55 13.92
C TYR A 32 17.80 7.33 13.30
N PRO A 33 18.38 7.45 12.09
CA PRO A 33 18.94 6.31 11.34
C PRO A 33 20.01 5.53 12.11
N SER A 34 20.83 6.20 12.94
CA SER A 34 21.86 5.53 13.75
C SER A 34 21.28 4.62 14.84
N TYR A 35 20.08 4.93 15.36
CA TYR A 35 19.40 4.13 16.37
C TYR A 35 18.47 3.07 15.76
N PHE A 36 17.96 3.31 14.55
CA PHE A 36 17.06 2.41 13.83
C PHE A 36 17.59 2.07 12.43
N PRO A 37 18.83 1.53 12.29
CA PRO A 37 19.45 1.33 10.98
C PRO A 37 18.66 0.38 10.07
N ASN A 38 17.89 -0.54 10.65
CA ASN A 38 17.08 -1.52 9.93
C ASN A 38 15.58 -1.15 9.89
N GLY A 39 15.20 0.07 10.27
CA GLY A 39 13.79 0.44 10.35
C GLY A 39 13.08 0.48 8.99
N TYR A 40 13.84 0.57 7.88
CA TYR A 40 13.31 0.44 6.52
C TYR A 40 12.62 -0.90 6.26
N LEU A 41 12.98 -1.98 6.97
CA LEU A 41 12.31 -3.29 6.90
C LEU A 41 10.83 -3.23 7.32
N GLY A 42 10.44 -2.19 8.05
CA GLY A 42 9.04 -1.93 8.37
C GLY A 42 8.17 -1.73 7.13
N VAL A 43 8.73 -1.26 6.00
CA VAL A 43 8.00 -1.15 4.74
C VAL A 43 7.57 -2.52 4.22
N ASP A 44 8.49 -3.49 4.22
CA ASP A 44 8.20 -4.86 3.76
C ASP A 44 7.16 -5.53 4.67
N GLN A 45 7.34 -5.40 5.98
CA GLN A 45 6.39 -5.92 6.96
C GLN A 45 4.98 -5.33 6.77
N PHE A 46 4.89 -4.01 6.53
CA PHE A 46 3.61 -3.35 6.27
C PHE A 46 2.92 -3.92 5.02
N PHE A 47 3.66 -4.09 3.91
CA PHE A 47 3.10 -4.62 2.67
C PHE A 47 2.66 -6.09 2.79
N VAL A 48 3.46 -6.94 3.46
CA VAL A 48 3.10 -8.34 3.71
C VAL A 48 1.79 -8.43 4.50
N LEU A 49 1.66 -7.63 5.57
CA LEU A 49 0.44 -7.60 6.39
C LEU A 49 -0.76 -7.04 5.64
N SER A 50 -0.57 -6.00 4.81
CA SER A 50 -1.62 -5.48 3.94
C SER A 50 -2.11 -6.55 2.97
N GLY A 51 -1.21 -7.32 2.34
CA GLY A 51 -1.56 -8.45 1.46
C GLY A 51 -2.33 -9.54 2.19
N PHE A 52 -1.84 -9.99 3.34
CA PHE A 52 -2.54 -10.98 4.16
C PHE A 52 -3.97 -10.55 4.54
N LEU A 53 -4.13 -9.31 5.01
CA LEU A 53 -5.44 -8.75 5.36
C LEU A 53 -6.37 -8.62 4.15
N MET A 54 -5.83 -8.40 2.95
CA MET A 54 -6.61 -8.37 1.71
C MET A 54 -7.16 -9.73 1.34
N CYS A 55 -6.29 -10.74 1.31
CA CYS A 55 -6.71 -12.12 1.03
C CYS A 55 -7.79 -12.56 2.02
N MET A 56 -7.58 -12.33 3.33
CA MET A 56 -8.57 -12.65 4.36
C MET A 56 -9.92 -11.94 4.14
N LEU A 57 -9.91 -10.70 3.63
CA LEU A 57 -11.15 -9.96 3.34
C LEU A 57 -11.87 -10.54 2.11
N LEU A 58 -11.13 -10.90 1.06
CA LEU A 58 -11.68 -11.47 -0.17
C LEU A 58 -12.24 -12.88 0.06
N THR A 59 -11.59 -13.70 0.90
CA THR A 59 -12.12 -15.01 1.32
C THR A 59 -13.49 -14.88 2.00
N LYS A 60 -13.74 -13.80 2.76
CA LYS A 60 -15.07 -13.54 3.34
C LYS A 60 -16.14 -13.20 2.31
N THR A 61 -15.76 -12.92 1.06
CA THR A 61 -16.67 -12.59 -0.05
C THR A 61 -16.81 -13.73 -1.07
N GLU A 62 -16.28 -14.93 -0.80
CA GLU A 62 -16.29 -16.07 -1.74
C GLU A 62 -17.69 -16.46 -2.21
N ASN A 63 -18.69 -16.38 -1.32
CA ASN A 63 -20.06 -16.75 -1.64
C ASN A 63 -20.87 -15.61 -2.30
N MET A 64 -20.25 -14.45 -2.54
CA MET A 64 -20.91 -13.32 -3.18
C MET A 64 -20.75 -13.38 -4.69
N PRO A 65 -21.71 -12.84 -5.47
CA PRO A 65 -21.50 -12.58 -6.89
C PRO A 65 -20.24 -11.72 -7.10
N VAL A 66 -19.48 -12.00 -8.15
CA VAL A 66 -18.18 -11.34 -8.44
C VAL A 66 -18.31 -9.81 -8.37
N LEU A 67 -19.33 -9.24 -9.01
CA LEU A 67 -19.55 -7.79 -9.00
C LEU A 67 -19.78 -7.24 -7.59
N SER A 68 -20.56 -7.93 -6.77
CA SER A 68 -20.84 -7.55 -5.38
C SER A 68 -19.59 -7.64 -4.50
N ALA A 69 -18.77 -8.68 -4.69
CA ALA A 69 -17.50 -8.83 -4.00
C ALA A 69 -16.54 -7.67 -4.33
N PHE A 70 -16.46 -7.28 -5.61
CA PHE A 70 -15.65 -6.14 -6.06
C PHE A 70 -16.11 -4.82 -5.44
N ILE A 71 -17.41 -4.53 -5.54
CA ILE A 71 -17.99 -3.30 -4.98
C ILE A 71 -17.75 -3.25 -3.46
N HIS A 72 -17.96 -4.36 -2.75
CA HIS A 72 -17.75 -4.45 -1.31
C HIS A 72 -16.28 -4.18 -0.93
N PHE A 73 -15.35 -4.80 -1.66
CA PHE A 73 -13.92 -4.66 -1.46
C PHE A 73 -13.45 -3.22 -1.70
N TYR A 74 -13.72 -2.65 -2.89
CA TYR A 74 -13.25 -1.32 -3.26
C TYR A 74 -13.91 -0.21 -2.45
N SER A 75 -15.23 -0.27 -2.24
CA SER A 75 -15.97 0.77 -1.52
C SER A 75 -15.46 0.95 -0.10
N ARG A 76 -15.21 -0.14 0.63
CA ARG A 76 -14.70 -0.07 2.01
C ARG A 76 -13.28 0.50 2.08
N ARG A 77 -12.44 0.23 1.08
CA ARG A 77 -11.04 0.67 1.07
C ARG A 77 -10.93 2.13 0.63
N PHE A 78 -11.63 2.51 -0.43
CA PHE A 78 -11.61 3.87 -0.96
C PHE A 78 -12.21 4.88 0.02
N LYS A 79 -13.32 4.55 0.71
CA LYS A 79 -13.89 5.40 1.77
C LYS A 79 -12.93 5.64 2.95
N ARG A 80 -11.97 4.73 3.17
CA ARG A 80 -10.99 4.85 4.26
C ARG A 80 -9.74 5.61 3.83
N ILE A 81 -9.26 5.41 2.61
CA ILE A 81 -7.93 5.86 2.17
C ILE A 81 -8.00 7.18 1.40
N LEU A 82 -8.93 7.30 0.45
CA LEU A 82 -8.97 8.46 -0.46
C LEU A 82 -9.17 9.80 0.26
N PRO A 83 -10.07 9.95 1.27
CA PRO A 83 -10.31 11.26 1.88
C PRO A 83 -9.06 11.84 2.52
N LEU A 84 -8.34 11.03 3.32
CA LEU A 84 -7.15 11.48 4.01
C LEU A 84 -5.98 11.68 3.04
N TYR A 85 -5.86 10.82 2.02
CA TYR A 85 -4.79 10.94 1.04
C TYR A 85 -4.91 12.22 0.20
N PHE A 86 -6.10 12.49 -0.35
CA PHE A 86 -6.32 13.72 -1.12
C PHE A 86 -6.21 14.97 -0.25
N LEU A 87 -6.59 14.90 1.03
CA LEU A 87 -6.35 15.99 1.97
C LEU A 87 -4.85 16.26 2.13
N ILE A 88 -4.03 15.23 2.30
CA ILE A 88 -2.57 15.38 2.41
C ILE A 88 -1.98 15.95 1.12
N ILE A 89 -2.40 15.47 -0.06
CA ILE A 89 -1.95 16.02 -1.35
C ILE A 89 -2.33 17.49 -1.46
N LEU A 90 -3.57 17.85 -1.13
CA LEU A 90 -4.04 19.23 -1.17
C LEU A 90 -3.24 20.13 -0.23
N CYS A 91 -3.06 19.72 1.03
CA CYS A 91 -2.28 20.46 2.01
C CYS A 91 -0.82 20.60 1.60
N SER A 92 -0.20 19.53 1.08
CA SER A 92 1.20 19.56 0.62
C SER A 92 1.36 20.46 -0.60
N THR A 93 0.41 20.44 -1.52
CA THR A 93 0.40 21.32 -2.70
C THR A 93 0.20 22.78 -2.27
N ALA A 94 -0.77 23.05 -1.39
CA ALA A 94 -0.98 24.39 -0.85
C ALA A 94 0.27 24.91 -0.13
N ALA A 95 0.91 24.08 0.70
CA ALA A 95 2.14 24.45 1.38
C ALA A 95 3.27 24.76 0.39
N LEU A 96 3.43 23.94 -0.66
CA LEU A 96 4.42 24.14 -1.72
C LEU A 96 4.25 25.50 -2.42
N TYR A 97 3.03 25.90 -2.76
CA TYR A 97 2.77 27.18 -3.43
C TYR A 97 2.78 28.40 -2.50
N LEU A 98 2.51 28.22 -1.20
CA LEU A 98 2.43 29.33 -0.24
C LEU A 98 3.76 29.64 0.48
N PHE A 99 4.62 28.64 0.68
CA PHE A 99 5.80 28.77 1.56
C PHE A 99 7.14 28.50 0.88
N PHE A 100 7.17 27.93 -0.33
CA PHE A 100 8.42 27.54 -1.01
C PHE A 100 8.69 28.38 -2.27
N PRO A 101 9.97 28.51 -2.68
CA PRO A 101 10.33 29.25 -3.89
C PRO A 101 9.88 28.55 -5.18
N GLU A 102 9.78 29.30 -6.28
CA GLU A 102 9.36 28.78 -7.58
C GLU A 102 10.20 27.60 -8.08
N THR A 103 11.49 27.57 -7.73
CA THR A 103 12.39 26.45 -8.07
C THR A 103 11.94 25.14 -7.43
N ALA A 104 11.47 25.16 -6.18
CA ALA A 104 10.93 23.99 -5.50
C ALA A 104 9.61 23.54 -6.11
N ILE A 105 8.77 24.49 -6.52
CA ILE A 105 7.50 24.20 -7.24
C ILE A 105 7.80 23.43 -8.53
N ALA A 106 8.73 23.92 -9.35
CA ALA A 106 9.11 23.29 -10.61
C ALA A 106 9.67 21.86 -10.40
N GLN A 107 10.45 21.65 -9.34
CA GLN A 107 11.00 20.32 -8.99
C GLN A 107 9.92 19.32 -8.54
N ASN A 108 8.88 19.79 -7.85
CA ASN A 108 7.86 18.93 -7.24
C ASN A 108 6.65 18.66 -8.16
N GLN A 109 6.48 19.43 -9.24
CA GLN A 109 5.28 19.36 -10.09
C GLN A 109 5.02 17.97 -10.68
N SER A 110 6.06 17.30 -11.17
CA SER A 110 5.94 15.94 -11.72
C SER A 110 5.53 14.94 -10.64
N SER A 111 6.12 15.03 -9.45
CA SER A 111 5.82 14.14 -8.33
C SER A 111 4.43 14.36 -7.77
N ALA A 112 3.96 15.61 -7.70
CA ALA A 112 2.59 15.93 -7.31
C ALA A 112 1.55 15.28 -8.26
N ILE A 113 1.77 15.36 -9.58
CA ILE A 113 0.90 14.72 -10.58
C ILE A 113 0.93 13.19 -10.42
N LYS A 114 2.12 12.60 -10.26
CA LYS A 114 2.25 11.15 -10.04
C LYS A 114 1.55 10.69 -8.77
N ALA A 115 1.66 11.47 -7.69
CA ALA A 115 0.97 11.20 -6.43
C ALA A 115 -0.55 11.26 -6.59
N LEU A 116 -1.07 12.28 -7.29
CA LEU A 116 -2.51 12.45 -7.54
C LEU A 116 -3.11 11.28 -8.32
N LEU A 117 -2.35 10.76 -9.30
CA LEU A 117 -2.77 9.65 -10.16
C LEU A 117 -2.45 8.27 -9.57
N PHE A 118 -1.89 8.18 -8.36
CA PHE A 118 -1.42 6.93 -7.75
C PHE A 118 -0.39 6.15 -8.59
N VAL A 119 0.41 6.85 -9.40
CA VAL A 119 1.49 6.27 -10.22
C VAL A 119 2.89 6.61 -9.70
N SER A 120 2.97 7.21 -8.51
CA SER A 120 4.23 7.41 -7.81
C SER A 120 4.82 6.05 -7.42
N ASN A 121 6.09 5.82 -7.76
CA ASN A 121 6.80 4.57 -7.50
C ASN A 121 8.20 4.89 -6.98
N ARG A 122 8.80 3.96 -6.23
CA ARG A 122 10.20 4.12 -5.77
C ARG A 122 11.12 4.26 -6.99
N PRO A 123 12.03 5.26 -7.02
CA PRO A 123 12.99 5.41 -8.11
C PRO A 123 13.81 4.13 -8.30
N ARG A 124 14.05 3.73 -9.55
CA ARG A 124 14.79 2.50 -9.89
C ARG A 124 16.32 2.69 -9.82
N THR A 125 16.79 3.93 -9.84
CA THR A 125 18.21 4.28 -9.80
C THR A 125 18.61 4.65 -8.37
N GLY A 126 19.51 3.85 -7.79
CA GLY A 126 20.27 4.13 -6.56
C GLY A 126 19.46 4.20 -5.27
N GLU A 127 19.80 3.36 -4.29
CA GLU A 127 19.33 3.57 -2.90
C GLU A 127 19.76 4.96 -2.39
N GLU A 128 20.92 5.43 -2.85
CA GLU A 128 21.51 6.74 -2.54
C GLU A 128 20.62 7.91 -2.99
N ASP A 129 20.11 7.92 -4.23
CA ASP A 129 19.24 9.00 -4.75
C ASP A 129 17.91 9.12 -3.98
N TYR A 130 17.35 7.99 -3.55
CA TYR A 130 16.10 8.00 -2.76
C TYR A 130 16.35 8.52 -1.36
N PHE A 131 17.39 8.03 -0.66
CA PHE A 131 17.70 8.47 0.69
C PHE A 131 18.24 9.90 0.72
N GLU A 132 18.93 10.37 -0.31
CA GLU A 132 19.39 11.76 -0.46
C GLU A 132 18.23 12.72 -0.68
N LYS A 133 17.33 12.46 -1.65
CA LYS A 133 16.12 13.27 -1.87
C LYS A 133 15.23 13.33 -0.63
N LEU A 134 15.19 12.23 0.11
CA LEU A 134 14.40 12.07 1.32
C LEU A 134 15.01 12.77 2.54
N SER A 135 16.33 12.67 2.73
CA SER A 135 17.05 13.32 3.83
C SER A 135 17.19 14.84 3.62
N LEU A 136 17.26 15.29 2.38
CA LEU A 136 17.29 16.70 2.01
C LEU A 136 15.90 17.33 1.81
N ALA A 137 14.81 16.54 1.97
CA ALA A 137 13.42 16.97 1.82
C ALA A 137 13.14 17.76 0.53
N VAL A 138 13.80 17.39 -0.58
CA VAL A 138 13.74 18.13 -1.86
C VAL A 138 12.38 17.97 -2.54
N ASP A 139 11.70 16.84 -2.29
CA ASP A 139 10.40 16.51 -2.88
C ASP A 139 9.38 16.08 -1.81
N LEU A 140 8.38 16.94 -1.58
CA LEU A 140 7.31 16.78 -0.60
C LEU A 140 6.43 15.54 -0.86
N PHE A 141 6.35 15.10 -2.13
CA PHE A 141 5.51 13.98 -2.53
C PHE A 141 6.26 12.65 -2.55
N THR A 142 7.55 12.63 -2.19
CA THR A 142 8.39 11.42 -2.19
C THR A 142 7.70 10.26 -1.48
N HIS A 143 7.14 10.45 -0.28
CA HIS A 143 6.53 9.38 0.52
C HIS A 143 5.27 8.72 -0.08
N THR A 144 4.65 9.36 -1.08
CA THR A 144 3.40 8.89 -1.70
C THR A 144 3.55 7.60 -2.50
N TRP A 145 4.80 7.21 -2.81
CA TRP A 145 5.08 5.99 -3.55
C TRP A 145 4.53 4.74 -2.86
N SER A 146 4.67 4.65 -1.53
CA SER A 146 4.28 3.45 -0.79
C SER A 146 2.78 3.21 -0.84
N LEU A 147 1.99 4.28 -0.67
CA LEU A 147 0.54 4.22 -0.77
C LEU A 147 0.06 4.07 -2.23
N SER A 148 0.75 4.66 -3.19
CA SER A 148 0.47 4.47 -4.62
C SER A 148 0.63 3.01 -5.01
N VAL A 149 1.74 2.36 -4.62
CA VAL A 149 1.94 0.92 -4.79
C VAL A 149 0.87 0.11 -4.07
N GLU A 150 0.47 0.51 -2.85
CA GLU A 150 -0.62 -0.16 -2.14
C GLU A 150 -1.95 -0.10 -2.93
N ILE A 151 -2.31 1.05 -3.52
CA ILE A 151 -3.52 1.19 -4.35
C ILE A 151 -3.43 0.40 -5.66
N GLN A 152 -2.28 0.42 -6.33
CA GLN A 152 -2.05 -0.41 -7.52
C GLN A 152 -2.22 -1.90 -7.19
N PHE A 153 -1.68 -2.34 -6.06
CA PHE A 153 -1.86 -3.70 -5.57
C PHE A 153 -3.34 -3.99 -5.24
N TYR A 154 -4.06 -3.04 -4.63
CA TYR A 154 -5.49 -3.20 -4.34
C TYR A 154 -6.33 -3.36 -5.61
N PHE A 155 -5.91 -2.73 -6.71
CA PHE A 155 -6.54 -2.91 -8.01
C PHE A 155 -6.33 -4.32 -8.56
N ILE A 156 -5.14 -4.90 -8.40
CA ILE A 156 -4.78 -6.20 -9.01
C ILE A 156 -5.33 -7.40 -8.22
N VAL A 157 -5.29 -7.35 -6.88
CA VAL A 157 -5.56 -8.51 -6.02
C VAL A 157 -6.96 -9.14 -6.20
N PRO A 158 -8.07 -8.37 -6.34
CA PRO A 158 -9.39 -8.96 -6.58
C PRO A 158 -9.46 -9.79 -7.87
N PHE A 159 -8.75 -9.36 -8.92
CA PHE A 159 -8.66 -10.15 -10.16
C PHE A 159 -7.88 -11.43 -9.93
N ILE A 160 -6.75 -11.35 -9.21
CA ILE A 160 -5.97 -12.55 -8.86
C ILE A 160 -6.83 -13.56 -8.13
N PHE A 161 -7.64 -13.08 -7.18
CA PHE A 161 -8.53 -13.89 -6.37
C PHE A 161 -9.65 -14.55 -7.18
N VAL A 162 -10.33 -13.80 -8.05
CA VAL A 162 -11.42 -14.33 -8.89
C VAL A 162 -10.91 -15.37 -9.87
N ILE A 163 -9.78 -15.11 -10.54
CA ILE A 163 -9.16 -16.08 -11.45
C ILE A 163 -8.87 -17.38 -10.69
N GLY A 164 -8.25 -17.28 -9.51
CA GLY A 164 -7.97 -18.45 -8.68
C GLY A 164 -9.23 -19.21 -8.21
N ASN A 165 -10.37 -18.53 -8.06
CA ASN A 165 -11.64 -19.17 -7.71
C ASN A 165 -12.38 -19.81 -8.90
N ILE A 166 -12.07 -19.40 -10.13
CA ILE A 166 -12.59 -20.03 -11.34
C ILE A 166 -11.82 -21.34 -11.62
N LEU A 167 -10.55 -21.42 -11.22
CA LEU A 167 -9.70 -22.58 -11.45
C LEU A 167 -10.00 -23.73 -10.48
N ASN A 168 -9.94 -24.96 -10.98
CA ASN A 168 -10.11 -26.18 -10.20
C ASN A 168 -8.79 -26.65 -9.57
N GLY A 169 -8.86 -27.16 -8.33
CA GLY A 169 -7.79 -27.87 -7.59
C GLY A 169 -6.37 -27.72 -8.13
N PHE A 170 -5.94 -28.65 -8.98
CA PHE A 170 -4.60 -28.67 -9.57
C PHE A 170 -4.20 -27.35 -10.26
N PHE A 171 -5.07 -26.81 -11.11
CA PHE A 171 -4.81 -25.55 -11.81
C PHE A 171 -4.81 -24.34 -10.88
N LYS A 172 -5.62 -24.37 -9.80
CA LYS A 172 -5.63 -23.32 -8.78
C LYS A 172 -4.30 -23.24 -8.03
N TYR A 173 -3.76 -24.39 -7.60
CA TYR A 173 -2.45 -24.44 -6.96
C TYR A 173 -1.33 -24.04 -7.93
N GLY A 174 -1.35 -24.56 -9.16
CA GLY A 174 -0.37 -24.18 -10.20
C GLY A 174 -0.37 -22.68 -10.50
N TYR A 175 -1.55 -22.06 -10.57
CA TYR A 175 -1.70 -20.61 -10.76
C TYR A 175 -1.06 -19.79 -9.63
N TYR A 176 -1.32 -20.15 -8.37
CA TYR A 176 -0.70 -19.43 -7.24
C TYR A 176 0.80 -19.68 -7.13
N CYS A 177 1.28 -20.88 -7.44
CA CYS A 177 2.72 -21.17 -7.53
C CYS A 177 3.40 -20.31 -8.60
N PHE A 178 2.83 -20.26 -9.80
CA PHE A 178 3.34 -19.45 -10.91
C PHE A 178 3.42 -17.96 -10.56
N LEU A 179 2.37 -17.41 -9.93
CA LEU A 179 2.38 -16.02 -9.46
C LEU A 179 3.46 -15.76 -8.40
N GLY A 180 3.75 -16.74 -7.56
CA GLY A 180 4.85 -16.68 -6.60
C GLY A 180 6.21 -16.60 -7.28
N GLU A 181 6.46 -17.47 -8.27
CA GLU A 181 7.73 -17.55 -9.01
C GLU A 181 8.00 -16.31 -9.89
N MET A 182 6.99 -15.80 -10.60
CA MET A 182 7.12 -14.57 -11.40
C MET A 182 7.67 -13.39 -10.59
N LYS A 183 7.29 -13.32 -9.31
CA LYS A 183 7.71 -12.24 -8.43
C LYS A 183 9.17 -12.38 -7.97
N VAL A 184 9.64 -13.62 -7.77
CA VAL A 184 11.04 -13.90 -7.43
C VAL A 184 11.94 -13.45 -8.57
N GLU A 185 11.59 -13.76 -9.81
CA GLU A 185 12.43 -13.44 -10.97
C GLU A 185 12.59 -11.92 -11.20
N ILE A 186 11.54 -11.14 -10.95
CA ILE A 186 11.55 -9.66 -11.06
C ILE A 186 12.36 -9.01 -9.93
N MET A 187 12.48 -9.65 -8.77
CA MET A 187 13.21 -9.12 -7.61
C MET A 187 14.70 -9.49 -7.63
N THR A 188 15.07 -10.55 -8.38
CA THR A 188 16.45 -11.00 -8.58
C THR A 188 17.15 -10.39 -9.80
N LYS A 189 16.48 -9.52 -10.57
CA LYS A 189 17.00 -8.83 -11.76
C LYS A 189 16.94 -7.31 -11.60
#